data_AF-A0A1C0SGU1-F1
#
_entry.id   AF-A0A1C0SGU1-F1
#
_cell.length_a   1.000
_cell.length_b   1.000
_cell.length_c   1.000
_cell.angle_alpha   90.00
_cell.angle_beta   90.00
_cell.angle_gamma   90.00
#
_symmetry.space_group_name_H-M   'P 1'
#
loop_
_entity.id
_entity.type
_entity.pdbx_description
1 polymer ?
#
loop_
_entity_poly.entity_id
_entity_poly.type
_entity_poly.pdbx_seq_one_letter_code
_entity_poly.pdbx_strand_id
1 'polypeptide(L)'
;MQQSDKSLDAKTLEAMTLHERSNMMALVADALEATAEKAYEIGDDKFAENSISLANIIISCADDLVVGDLPAAELLLQQGIALLSLFQGEPNRNTLH
;
A
#
# COMPACT_ATOMS: atom_id res chain seq x y z
N MET A 1 -15.66 -25.16 -22.86
CA MET A 1 -15.56 -24.09 -21.84
C MET A 1 -15.28 -24.76 -20.50
N GLN A 2 -14.01 -24.82 -20.11
CA GLN A 2 -13.59 -25.23 -18.76
C GLN A 2 -12.50 -24.25 -18.31
N GLN A 3 -12.62 -23.86 -17.04
CA GLN A 3 -11.84 -22.87 -16.31
C GLN A 3 -10.41 -23.35 -16.05
N SER A 4 -9.62 -22.41 -15.49
CA SER A 4 -8.46 -22.65 -14.62
C SER A 4 -7.12 -22.76 -15.35
N ASP A 5 -6.51 -21.59 -15.58
CA ASP A 5 -5.18 -21.30 -15.05
C ASP A 5 -4.90 -19.81 -15.25
N LYS A 6 -5.56 -18.96 -14.46
CA LYS A 6 -5.07 -17.59 -14.28
C LYS A 6 -3.97 -17.70 -13.23
N SER A 7 -2.82 -18.23 -13.66
CA SER A 7 -1.56 -18.05 -12.94
C SER A 7 -1.49 -16.56 -12.64
N LEU A 8 -1.53 -16.21 -11.36
CA LEU A 8 -1.14 -14.90 -10.86
C LEU A 8 0.38 -14.83 -11.04
N ASP A 9 0.81 -14.83 -12.31
CA ASP A 9 2.16 -14.45 -12.66
C ASP A 9 2.28 -13.04 -12.12
N ALA A 10 3.20 -12.87 -11.17
CA ALA A 10 3.64 -11.60 -10.67
C ALA A 10 4.14 -10.79 -11.87
N LYS A 11 3.21 -10.15 -12.59
CA LYS A 11 3.52 -9.13 -13.56
C LYS A 11 4.31 -8.11 -12.75
N THR A 12 5.60 -8.01 -13.05
CA THR A 12 6.43 -6.90 -12.61
C THR A 12 5.66 -5.62 -12.94
N LEU A 13 5.70 -4.60 -12.08
CA LEU A 13 4.95 -3.35 -12.27
C LEU A 13 5.06 -2.81 -13.72
N GLU A 14 6.20 -3.02 -14.39
CA GLU A 14 6.45 -2.72 -15.80
C GLU A 14 5.50 -3.39 -16.81
N ALA A 15 5.03 -4.61 -16.54
CA ALA A 15 4.11 -5.38 -17.39
C ALA A 15 2.62 -5.05 -17.14
N MET A 16 2.31 -4.22 -16.14
CA MET A 16 0.95 -3.78 -15.83
C MET A 16 0.55 -2.59 -16.71
N THR A 17 -0.72 -2.50 -17.07
CA THR A 17 -1.27 -1.30 -17.71
C THR A 17 -1.38 -0.15 -16.70
N LEU A 18 -1.48 1.08 -17.20
CA LEU A 18 -1.70 2.26 -16.36
C LEU A 18 -2.88 2.08 -15.38
N HIS A 19 -3.99 1.54 -15.89
CA HIS A 19 -5.19 1.26 -15.10
C HIS A 19 -4.96 0.22 -14.01
N GLU A 20 -4.26 -0.88 -14.33
CA GLU A 20 -3.92 -1.90 -13.33
C GLU A 20 -3.01 -1.31 -12.22
N ARG A 21 -2.10 -0.39 -12.56
CA ARG A 21 -1.23 0.29 -11.59
C ARG A 21 -1.99 1.26 -10.70
N SER A 22 -2.80 2.15 -11.28
CA SER A 22 -3.65 3.06 -10.51
C SER A 22 -4.58 2.29 -9.57
N ASN A 23 -5.11 1.16 -10.02
CA ASN A 23 -5.94 0.30 -9.18
C ASN A 23 -5.16 -0.32 -8.00
N MET A 24 -3.92 -0.76 -8.20
CA MET A 24 -3.10 -1.23 -7.07
C MET A 24 -2.76 -0.11 -6.10
N MET A 25 -2.45 1.09 -6.59
CA MET A 25 -2.16 2.24 -5.74
C MET A 25 -3.37 2.62 -4.88
N ALA A 26 -4.58 2.63 -5.47
CA ALA A 26 -5.82 2.81 -4.72
C ALA A 26 -5.99 1.74 -3.64
N LEU A 27 -5.79 0.46 -3.96
CA LEU A 27 -5.88 -0.62 -2.98
C LEU A 27 -4.89 -0.48 -1.80
N VAL A 28 -3.67 -0.02 -2.06
CA VAL A 28 -2.67 0.20 -1.01
C VAL A 28 -3.03 1.42 -0.15
N ALA A 29 -3.56 2.49 -0.77
CA ALA A 29 -4.02 3.65 -0.03
C ALA A 29 -5.20 3.30 0.89
N ASP A 30 -6.21 2.58 0.38
CA ASP A 30 -7.35 2.10 1.18
C ASP A 30 -6.89 1.25 2.37
N ALA A 31 -5.89 0.38 2.15
CA ALA A 31 -5.33 -0.45 3.22
C ALA A 31 -4.59 0.39 4.28
N LEU A 32 -3.87 1.44 3.87
CA LEU A 32 -3.18 2.36 4.78
C LEU A 32 -4.18 3.15 5.62
N GLU A 33 -5.27 3.64 5.04
CA GLU A 33 -6.35 4.33 5.77
C GLU A 33 -7.00 3.41 6.80
N ALA A 34 -7.40 2.20 6.41
CA ALA A 34 -7.97 1.22 7.33
C ALA A 34 -6.99 0.80 8.45
N THR A 35 -5.68 0.86 8.18
CA THR A 35 -4.65 0.59 9.18
C THR A 35 -4.44 1.78 10.11
N ALA A 36 -4.54 3.00 9.59
CA ALA A 36 -4.47 4.22 10.38
C ALA A 36 -5.63 4.31 11.39
N GLU A 37 -6.84 3.96 10.98
CA GLU A 37 -8.00 3.90 11.88
C GLU A 37 -7.73 2.95 13.06
N LYS A 38 -7.23 1.74 12.78
CA LYS A 38 -6.85 0.79 13.83
C LYS A 38 -5.70 1.29 14.71
N ALA A 39 -4.72 1.99 14.11
CA ALA A 39 -3.61 2.56 14.85
C ALA A 39 -4.08 3.64 15.83
N TYR A 40 -5.03 4.50 15.45
CA TYR A 40 -5.67 5.44 16.37
C TYR A 40 -6.44 4.71 17.49
N GLU A 41 -7.16 3.64 17.19
CA GLU A 41 -7.89 2.86 18.20
C GLU A 41 -6.98 2.27 19.28
N ILE A 42 -5.75 1.90 18.94
CA ILE A 42 -4.76 1.36 19.89
C ILE A 42 -3.82 2.43 20.49
N GLY A 43 -4.00 3.71 20.10
CA GLY A 43 -3.21 4.84 20.60
C GLY A 43 -1.84 5.03 19.97
N ASP A 44 -1.60 4.44 18.79
CA ASP A 44 -0.39 4.69 17.99
C ASP A 44 -0.62 5.80 16.96
N ASP A 45 -0.81 7.02 17.46
CA ASP A 45 -1.13 8.20 16.64
C ASP A 45 -0.06 8.46 15.56
N LYS A 46 1.22 8.19 15.87
CA LYS A 46 2.31 8.37 14.91
C LYS A 46 2.18 7.42 13.74
N PHE A 47 1.86 6.16 14.00
CA PHE A 47 1.66 5.19 12.93
C PHE A 47 0.45 5.58 12.08
N ALA A 48 -0.63 6.05 12.72
CA ALA A 48 -1.83 6.48 12.03
C ALA A 48 -1.59 7.68 11.11
N GLU A 49 -0.95 8.74 11.61
CA GLU A 49 -0.61 9.94 10.83
C GLU A 49 0.31 9.61 9.65
N ASN A 50 1.32 8.75 9.87
CA ASN A 50 2.23 8.32 8.80
C ASN A 50 1.50 7.53 7.71
N SER A 51 0.57 6.67 8.11
CA SER A 51 -0.23 5.85 7.18
C SER A 51 -1.16 6.72 6.34
N ILE A 52 -1.84 7.70 6.95
CA ILE A 52 -2.70 8.68 6.24
C ILE A 52 -1.87 9.54 5.29
N SER A 53 -0.72 10.05 5.74
CA SER A 53 0.16 10.87 4.90
C SER A 53 0.60 10.10 3.65
N LEU A 54 1.00 8.84 3.82
CA LEU A 54 1.42 7.99 2.71
C LEU A 54 0.25 7.62 1.77
N ALA A 55 -0.94 7.34 2.30
CA ALA A 55 -2.14 7.09 1.50
C ALA A 55 -2.47 8.27 0.59
N ASN A 56 -2.45 9.50 1.12
CA ASN A 56 -2.71 10.72 0.36
C ASN A 56 -1.68 10.93 -0.76
N ILE A 57 -0.39 10.68 -0.48
CA ILE A 57 0.67 10.78 -1.50
C ILE A 57 0.46 9.74 -2.60
N ILE A 58 0.08 8.51 -2.25
CA ILE A 58 -0.18 7.43 -3.20
C ILE A 58 -1.37 7.78 -4.10
N ILE A 59 -2.49 8.27 -3.55
CA ILE A 59 -3.66 8.64 -4.34
C ILE A 59 -3.32 9.79 -5.30
N SER A 60 -2.67 10.85 -4.80
CA SER A 60 -2.25 11.97 -5.65
C SER A 60 -1.33 11.51 -6.77
N CYS A 61 -0.40 10.59 -6.50
CA CYS A 61 0.48 10.02 -7.51
C CYS A 61 -0.27 9.13 -8.50
N ALA A 62 -1.31 8.41 -8.05
CA ALA A 62 -2.13 7.56 -8.89
C ALA A 62 -3.00 8.35 -9.88
N ASP A 63 -3.42 9.56 -9.50
CA ASP A 63 -4.11 10.51 -10.37
C ASP A 63 -3.15 11.14 -11.39
N ASP A 64 -1.91 11.41 -10.97
CA ASP A 64 -0.86 12.00 -11.82
C ASP A 64 -0.11 10.98 -12.70
N LEU A 65 -0.40 9.68 -12.57
CA LEU A 65 0.25 8.59 -13.32
C LEU A 65 0.13 8.73 -14.86
N VAL A 66 -0.83 9.53 -15.36
CA VAL A 66 -0.96 9.88 -16.79
C VAL A 66 0.25 10.69 -17.29
N VAL A 67 0.94 11.41 -16.39
CA VAL A 67 2.08 12.29 -16.66
C VAL A 67 3.37 11.83 -15.94
N GLY A 68 3.23 10.92 -14.97
CA GLY A 68 4.25 10.63 -13.95
C GLY A 68 5.29 9.54 -14.26
N ASP A 69 6.31 9.50 -13.40
CA ASP A 69 7.48 8.63 -13.45
C ASP A 69 7.20 7.28 -12.76
N LEU A 70 7.19 6.19 -13.54
CA LEU A 70 6.89 4.83 -13.07
C LEU A 70 7.70 4.36 -11.84
N PRO A 71 9.00 4.68 -11.73
CA PRO A 71 9.82 4.36 -10.55
C PRO A 71 9.32 5.02 -9.26
N ALA A 72 8.73 6.22 -9.34
CA ALA A 72 8.19 6.89 -8.16
C ALA A 72 6.95 6.16 -7.63
N ALA A 73 6.06 5.75 -8.53
CA ALA A 73 4.88 4.95 -8.17
C ALA A 73 5.30 3.59 -7.56
N GLU A 74 6.30 2.93 -8.13
CA GLU A 74 6.84 1.68 -7.60
C GLU A 74 7.44 1.85 -6.19
N LEU A 75 8.24 2.90 -5.98
CA LEU A 75 8.82 3.17 -4.67
C LEU A 75 7.74 3.44 -3.61
N LEU A 76 6.71 4.22 -3.95
CA LEU A 76 5.59 4.50 -3.05
C LEU A 76 4.80 3.23 -2.68
N LEU A 77 4.59 2.33 -3.64
CA LEU A 77 3.97 1.03 -3.38
C LEU A 77 4.81 0.17 -2.43
N GLN A 78 6.13 0.11 -2.65
CA GLN A 78 7.05 -0.61 -1.77
C GLN A 78 7.02 -0.04 -0.34
N GLN A 79 7.00 1.29 -0.22
CA GLN A 79 6.91 1.99 1.07
C GLN A 79 5.58 1.66 1.78
N GLY A 80 4.46 1.68 1.06
CA GLY A 80 3.14 1.38 1.60
C GLY A 80 3.04 -0.06 2.12
N ILE A 81 3.50 -1.03 1.32
CA ILE A 81 3.53 -2.45 1.72
C ILE A 81 4.42 -2.67 2.94
N ALA A 82 5.60 -2.01 2.98
CA ALA A 82 6.50 -2.11 4.12
C ALA A 82 5.86 -1.55 5.40
N LEU A 83 5.19 -0.40 5.31
CA LEU A 83 4.51 0.20 6.47
C LEU A 83 3.36 -0.69 6.97
N LEU A 84 2.53 -1.23 6.09
CA LEU A 84 1.47 -2.18 6.45
C LEU A 84 2.05 -3.44 7.13
N SER A 85 3.18 -3.94 6.63
CA SER A 85 3.87 -5.09 7.21
C SER A 85 4.41 -4.80 8.61
N LEU A 86 4.85 -3.57 8.90
CA LEU A 86 5.26 -3.17 10.25
C LEU A 86 4.09 -3.19 11.23
N PHE A 87 2.90 -2.77 10.81
CA PHE A 87 1.71 -2.84 11.66
C PHE A 87 1.28 -4.27 11.97
N GLN A 88 1.29 -5.14 10.95
CA GLN A 88 0.93 -6.55 11.09
C GLN A 88 2.01 -7.35 11.83
N GLY A 89 3.26 -6.89 11.72
CA GLY A 89 4.47 -7.51 12.26
C GLY A 89 4.91 -6.99 13.61
N GLU A 90 4.06 -6.31 14.38
CA GLU A 90 4.25 -6.10 15.82
C GLU A 90 3.55 -7.24 16.61
N PRO A 91 4.14 -8.46 16.72
CA PRO A 91 3.81 -9.34 17.81
C PRO A 91 4.44 -8.75 19.07
N ASN A 92 3.74 -7.82 19.71
CA ASN A 92 3.90 -7.54 21.13
C ASN A 92 5.31 -7.04 21.55
N ARG A 93 5.59 -5.74 21.40
CA ARG A 93 6.67 -5.06 22.16
C ARG A 93 6.41 -4.93 23.67
N ASN A 94 5.56 -5.78 24.24
CA ASN A 94 5.42 -5.97 25.68
C ASN A 94 5.91 -7.37 26.09
N THR A 95 7.22 -7.59 26.01
CA THR A 95 7.89 -8.44 27.00
C THR A 95 8.99 -7.62 27.63
N LEU A 96 8.67 -7.08 28.80
CA LEU A 96 9.62 -6.67 29.83
C LEU A 96 10.68 -7.76 30.01
N HIS A 97 11.96 -7.39 29.88
CA HIS A 97 13.01 -7.79 30.82
C HIS A 97 14.28 -6.96 30.65
#